data_AF-A0A9P7E949-F1
#
_entry.id   AF-A0A9P7E949-F1
#
_cell.length_a   1.000
_cell.length_b   1.000
_cell.length_c   1.000
_cell.angle_alpha   90.00
_cell.angle_beta   90.00
_cell.angle_gamma   90.00
#
_symmetry.space_group_name_H-M   'P 1'
#
loop_
_entity.id
_entity.type
_entity.pdbx_description
1 polymer ?
#
loop_
_entity_poly.entity_id
_entity_poly.type
_entity_poly.pdbx_seq_one_letter_code
_entity_poly.pdbx_strand_id
1 'polypeptide(L)'
;MVADLDEAKGRSADYPDAPPIEAVTTIQNQSHGHPHIEINPDVLETALQFAGPTRLAGIFGVSSHTIQHRALENELVEPGHPVYIKFTDEGGVTCRYYTSSTGSQSVLSDDELDSAMLQILTYYPCLGCCMIDGQLRYMGVSVPRSHIQASYSRVHGPPAAAFGVHHITR
;
A
#
# COMPACT_ATOMS: atom_id res chain seq x y z
N MET A 1 28.08 44.08 19.25
CA MET A 1 26.91 43.35 18.72
C MET A 1 27.28 42.03 18.08
N VAL A 2 28.18 41.96 17.09
CA VAL A 2 28.62 40.65 16.52
C VAL A 2 29.42 39.83 17.55
N ALA A 3 30.32 40.47 18.31
CA ALA A 3 31.10 39.80 19.35
C ALA A 3 30.24 39.21 20.49
N ASP A 4 29.15 39.88 20.86
CA ASP A 4 28.24 39.43 21.92
C ASP A 4 27.43 38.18 21.50
N LEU A 5 27.15 38.04 20.19
CA LEU A 5 26.48 36.87 19.63
C LEU A 5 27.41 35.65 19.58
N ASP A 6 28.70 35.85 19.27
CA ASP A 6 29.70 34.79 19.31
C ASP A 6 29.97 34.32 20.76
N GLU A 7 29.98 35.24 21.72
CA GLU A 7 30.11 34.89 23.14
C GLU A 7 28.87 34.15 23.67
N ALA A 8 27.67 34.55 23.24
CA ALA A 8 26.42 33.85 23.59
C ALA A 8 26.39 32.43 23.01
N LYS A 9 26.89 32.22 21.79
CA LYS A 9 26.96 30.91 21.13
C LYS A 9 27.91 29.93 21.85
N GLY A 10 28.95 30.46 22.50
CA GLY A 10 29.86 29.68 23.35
C GLY A 10 29.28 29.35 24.73
N ARG A 11 28.45 30.25 25.30
CA ARG A 11 27.80 30.02 26.61
C ARG A 11 26.57 29.12 26.54
N SER A 12 25.89 29.03 25.41
CA SER A 12 24.72 28.15 25.25
C SER A 12 25.07 26.69 24.99
N ALA A 13 26.34 26.30 25.15
CA ALA A 13 26.76 24.90 25.11
C ALA A 13 26.50 24.26 26.49
N ASP A 14 25.25 24.31 26.95
CA ASP A 14 24.82 23.52 28.09
C ASP A 14 24.97 22.06 27.68
N TYR A 15 25.87 21.35 28.35
CA TYR A 15 25.94 19.90 28.21
C TYR A 15 24.58 19.35 28.64
N PRO A 16 23.96 18.47 27.84
CA PRO A 16 22.66 17.93 28.23
C PRO A 16 22.82 17.21 29.58
N ASP A 17 21.90 17.49 30.51
CA ASP A 17 21.92 16.90 31.87
C ASP A 17 21.82 15.37 31.84
N ALA A 18 21.31 14.81 30.74
CA ALA A 18 21.20 13.38 30.51
C ALA A 18 21.82 12.99 29.15
N PRO A 19 22.37 11.77 29.02
CA PRO A 19 22.81 11.26 27.73
C PRO A 19 21.64 11.22 26.73
N PRO A 20 21.90 11.40 25.42
CA PRO A 20 20.88 11.26 24.40
C PRO A 20 20.21 9.87 24.49
N ILE A 21 18.88 9.84 24.43
CA ILE A 21 18.14 8.57 24.40
C ILE A 21 18.42 7.90 23.05
N GLU A 22 19.05 6.73 23.08
CA GLU A 22 19.22 5.89 21.89
C GLU A 22 17.86 5.34 21.48
N ALA A 23 17.29 5.89 20.41
CA ALA A 23 15.98 5.49 19.94
C ALA A 23 15.96 4.08 19.33
N VAL A 24 17.06 3.65 18.71
CA VAL A 24 17.18 2.38 18.00
C VAL A 24 18.49 1.72 18.37
N THR A 25 18.42 0.48 18.84
CA THR A 25 19.57 -0.35 19.15
C THR A 25 19.56 -1.60 18.27
N THR A 26 20.70 -1.90 17.64
CA THR A 26 20.84 -3.13 16.85
C THR A 26 21.54 -4.18 17.69
N ILE A 27 20.81 -5.21 18.08
CA ILE A 27 21.34 -6.34 18.84
C ILE A 27 21.85 -7.40 17.85
N GLN A 28 23.17 -7.55 17.82
CA GLN A 28 23.81 -8.66 17.13
C GLN A 28 23.80 -9.88 18.04
N ASN A 29 22.86 -10.79 17.80
CA ASN A 29 22.90 -12.11 18.41
C ASN A 29 24.04 -12.90 17.75
N GLN A 30 24.85 -13.64 18.54
CA GLN A 30 25.94 -14.47 18.01
C GLN A 30 25.45 -15.67 17.15
N SER A 31 24.14 -15.78 16.91
CA SER A 31 23.53 -16.78 16.05
C SER A 31 23.54 -16.32 14.59
N HIS A 32 23.63 -17.27 13.66
CA HIS A 32 23.49 -16.98 12.24
C HIS A 32 22.04 -16.57 11.93
N GLY A 33 21.78 -15.26 11.83
CA GLY A 33 20.46 -14.71 11.55
C GLY A 33 20.51 -13.21 11.28
N HIS A 34 19.37 -12.66 10.85
CA HIS A 34 19.23 -11.21 10.69
C HIS A 34 19.33 -10.51 12.06
N PRO A 35 20.00 -9.35 12.15
CA PRO A 35 20.15 -8.64 13.41
C PRO A 35 18.78 -8.21 13.95
N HIS A 36 18.64 -8.28 15.27
CA HIS A 36 17.42 -7.87 15.95
C HIS A 36 17.48 -6.36 16.21
N ILE A 37 16.49 -5.60 15.74
CA ILE A 37 16.49 -4.15 15.87
C ILE A 37 15.48 -3.77 16.94
N GLU A 38 15.93 -3.38 18.12
CA GLU A 38 15.08 -2.89 19.20
C GLU A 38 14.86 -1.38 19.06
N ILE A 39 13.63 -0.94 19.31
CA ILE A 39 13.24 0.47 19.33
C ILE A 39 12.74 0.75 20.73
N ASN A 40 13.18 1.83 21.36
CA ASN A 40 12.71 2.21 22.69
C ASN A 40 11.18 2.38 22.66
N PRO A 41 10.41 1.68 23.52
CA PRO A 41 8.95 1.65 23.46
C PRO A 41 8.33 3.03 23.73
N ASP A 42 8.87 3.82 24.68
CA ASP A 42 8.36 5.16 25.02
C ASP A 42 8.53 6.14 23.85
N VAL A 43 9.68 6.04 23.16
CA VAL A 43 9.97 6.85 21.96
C VAL A 43 9.06 6.43 20.82
N LEU A 44 8.84 5.12 20.63
CA LEU A 44 7.98 4.58 19.59
C LEU A 44 6.51 4.97 19.81
N GLU A 45 6.01 4.85 21.04
CA GLU A 45 4.65 5.26 21.41
C GLU A 45 4.44 6.74 21.11
N THR A 46 5.34 7.60 21.58
CA THR A 46 5.29 9.04 21.33
C THR A 46 5.33 9.33 19.83
N ALA A 47 6.21 8.66 19.07
CA ALA A 47 6.35 8.87 17.64
C ALA A 47 5.10 8.42 16.84
N LEU A 48 4.45 7.33 17.24
CA LEU A 48 3.22 6.82 16.62
C LEU A 48 2.03 7.79 16.77
N GLN A 49 2.02 8.63 17.82
CA GLN A 49 1.01 9.69 17.98
C GLN A 49 1.13 10.78 16.90
N PHE A 50 2.32 11.00 16.33
CA PHE A 50 2.56 12.07 15.36
C PHE A 50 2.65 11.58 13.90
N ALA A 51 3.07 10.35 13.67
CA ALA A 51 3.32 9.83 12.32
C ALA A 51 3.07 8.33 12.20
N GLY A 52 2.56 7.91 11.04
CA GLY A 52 2.39 6.49 10.72
C GLY A 52 3.72 5.77 10.44
N PRO A 53 3.73 4.42 10.48
CA PRO A 53 4.94 3.60 10.35
C PRO A 53 5.79 3.89 9.10
N THR A 54 5.16 4.22 7.96
CA THR A 54 5.86 4.53 6.71
C THR A 54 6.74 5.79 6.82
N ARG A 55 6.28 6.81 7.55
CA ARG A 55 7.07 8.04 7.74
C ARG A 55 8.14 7.84 8.81
N LEU A 56 7.80 7.11 9.87
CA LEU A 56 8.74 6.76 10.93
C LEU A 56 9.90 5.89 10.43
N ALA A 57 9.66 5.07 9.39
CA ALA A 57 10.70 4.25 8.74
C ALA A 57 11.91 5.08 8.30
N GLY A 58 11.67 6.25 7.69
CA GLY A 58 12.73 7.17 7.28
C GLY A 58 13.45 7.85 8.44
N ILE A 59 12.78 8.03 9.58
CA ILE A 59 13.35 8.69 10.77
C ILE A 59 14.24 7.72 11.56
N PHE A 60 13.76 6.50 11.79
CA PHE A 60 14.47 5.47 12.53
C PHE A 60 15.47 4.68 11.67
N GLY A 61 15.44 4.83 10.34
CA GLY A 61 16.31 4.09 9.42
C GLY A 61 15.98 2.60 9.34
N VAL A 62 14.72 2.21 9.61
CA VAL A 62 14.25 0.82 9.59
C VAL A 62 13.08 0.65 8.63
N SER A 63 12.72 -0.59 8.29
CA SER A 63 11.54 -0.83 7.47
C SER A 63 10.24 -0.49 8.22
N SER A 64 9.21 -0.05 7.51
CA SER A 64 7.88 0.20 8.11
C SER A 64 7.29 -1.06 8.76
N HIS A 65 7.59 -2.23 8.19
CA HIS A 65 7.20 -3.53 8.74
C HIS A 65 7.86 -3.80 10.09
N THR A 66 9.15 -3.45 10.26
CA THR A 66 9.86 -3.57 11.55
C THR A 66 9.18 -2.70 12.61
N ILE A 67 8.82 -1.46 12.26
CA ILE A 67 8.12 -0.55 13.19
C ILE A 67 6.77 -1.11 13.60
N GLN A 68 5.97 -1.60 12.63
CA GLN A 68 4.70 -2.24 12.92
C GLN A 68 4.87 -3.45 13.83
N HIS A 69 5.84 -4.32 13.55
CA HIS A 69 6.10 -5.50 14.37
C HIS A 69 6.48 -5.11 15.80
N ARG A 70 7.35 -4.11 15.98
CA ARG A 70 7.71 -3.60 17.31
C ARG A 70 6.54 -2.94 18.03
N ALA A 71 5.69 -2.22 17.32
CA ALA A 71 4.50 -1.64 17.91
C ALA A 71 3.53 -2.73 18.40
N LEU A 72 3.39 -3.83 17.65
CA LEU A 72 2.58 -4.98 18.04
C LEU A 72 3.18 -5.74 19.23
N GLU A 73 4.49 -5.98 19.23
CA GLU A 73 5.19 -6.68 20.34
C GLU A 73 5.11 -5.90 21.66
N ASN A 74 5.10 -4.57 21.60
CA ASN A 74 4.99 -3.70 22.77
C ASN A 74 3.52 -3.32 23.10
N GLU A 75 2.53 -3.97 22.48
CA GLU A 75 1.09 -3.72 22.70
C GLU A 75 0.65 -2.26 22.46
N LEU A 76 1.40 -1.49 21.67
CA LEU A 76 1.12 -0.08 21.36
C LEU A 76 0.04 0.08 20.28
N VAL A 77 -0.19 -0.95 19.48
CA VAL A 77 -1.16 -0.97 18.39
C VAL A 77 -1.93 -2.29 18.45
N GLU A 78 -3.24 -2.23 18.24
CA GLU A 78 -4.06 -3.44 18.16
C GLU A 78 -3.68 -4.28 16.92
N PRO A 79 -3.56 -5.61 17.04
CA PRO A 79 -3.38 -6.48 15.90
C PRO A 79 -4.49 -6.28 14.87
N GLY A 80 -4.11 -6.16 13.59
CA GLY A 80 -5.08 -6.09 12.50
C GLY A 80 -5.94 -7.36 12.43
N HIS A 81 -7.11 -7.25 11.79
CA HIS A 81 -7.98 -8.41 11.59
C HIS A 81 -7.23 -9.57 10.90
N PRO A 82 -7.49 -10.82 11.31
CA PRO A 82 -6.81 -11.97 10.73
C PRO A 82 -7.13 -12.08 9.23
N VAL A 83 -6.12 -12.43 8.45
CA VAL A 83 -6.26 -12.65 6.98
C VAL A 83 -7.25 -13.77 6.69
N TYR A 84 -7.32 -14.79 7.55
CA TYR A 84 -8.32 -15.83 7.46
C TYR A 84 -8.76 -16.31 8.85
N ILE A 85 -9.99 -16.79 8.93
CA ILE A 85 -10.57 -17.43 10.10
C ILE A 85 -10.72 -18.93 9.78
N LYS A 86 -10.19 -19.79 10.65
CA LYS A 86 -10.44 -21.25 10.58
C LYS A 86 -11.66 -21.56 11.42
N PHE A 87 -12.64 -22.24 10.85
CA PHE A 87 -13.77 -22.79 11.59
C PHE A 87 -13.92 -24.27 11.29
N THR A 88 -14.33 -25.05 12.29
CA THR A 88 -14.63 -26.46 12.15
C THR A 88 -16.15 -26.60 12.12
N ASP A 89 -16.67 -27.14 11.03
CA ASP A 89 -18.10 -27.39 10.86
C ASP A 89 -18.57 -28.59 11.71
N GLU A 90 -19.88 -28.77 11.90
CA GLU A 90 -20.48 -29.87 12.68
C GLU A 90 -20.08 -31.26 12.13
N GLY A 91 -19.77 -31.35 10.84
CA GLY A 91 -19.23 -32.55 10.20
C GLY A 91 -17.73 -32.81 10.45
N GLY A 92 -17.05 -31.99 11.26
CA GLY A 92 -15.63 -32.12 11.56
C GLY A 92 -14.69 -31.60 10.45
N VAL A 93 -15.23 -30.99 9.40
CA VAL A 93 -14.43 -30.43 8.29
C VAL A 93 -13.92 -29.04 8.69
N THR A 94 -12.60 -28.84 8.61
CA THR A 94 -11.99 -27.52 8.86
C THR A 94 -12.01 -26.68 7.59
N CYS A 95 -12.78 -25.60 7.61
CA CYS A 95 -12.85 -24.62 6.53
C CYS A 95 -12.01 -23.38 6.86
N ARG A 96 -11.48 -22.71 5.82
CA ARG A 96 -10.77 -21.43 5.95
C ARG A 96 -11.57 -20.35 5.25
N TYR A 97 -12.03 -19.37 6.01
CA TYR A 97 -12.67 -18.18 5.47
C TYR A 97 -11.61 -17.08 5.33
N TYR A 98 -11.33 -16.64 4.10
CA TYR A 98 -10.36 -15.58 3.84
C TYR A 98 -11.08 -14.23 3.79
N THR A 99 -10.60 -13.26 4.56
CA THR A 99 -11.05 -11.87 4.44
C THR A 99 -10.27 -11.24 3.30
N SER A 100 -10.89 -11.10 2.13
CA SER A 100 -10.24 -10.41 1.02
C SER A 100 -10.18 -8.91 1.32
N SER A 101 -8.98 -8.34 1.34
CA SER A 101 -8.80 -6.88 1.44
C SER A 101 -9.19 -6.15 0.16
N THR A 102 -9.37 -6.87 -0.95
CA THR A 102 -9.96 -6.33 -2.18
C THR A 102 -11.42 -6.00 -1.90
N GLY A 103 -11.79 -4.72 -2.10
CA GLY A 103 -13.19 -4.28 -1.98
C GLY A 103 -14.13 -5.11 -2.85
N SER A 104 -15.41 -5.17 -2.45
CA SER A 104 -16.44 -5.92 -3.16
C SER A 104 -16.37 -5.66 -4.66
N GLN A 105 -16.17 -6.72 -5.44
CA GLN A 105 -16.25 -6.61 -6.90
C GLN A 105 -17.66 -6.20 -7.27
N SER A 106 -17.78 -5.19 -8.13
CA SER A 106 -19.09 -4.72 -8.57
C SER A 106 -19.81 -5.81 -9.36
N VAL A 107 -21.08 -6.05 -9.04
CA VAL A 107 -21.95 -7.00 -9.76
C VAL A 107 -22.52 -6.33 -11.01
N LEU A 108 -21.64 -5.78 -11.85
CA LEU A 108 -22.02 -5.23 -13.14
C LEU A 108 -22.18 -6.36 -14.14
N SER A 109 -23.29 -6.35 -14.88
CA SER A 109 -23.47 -7.24 -16.02
C SER A 109 -22.52 -6.84 -17.16
N ASP A 110 -22.24 -7.79 -18.06
CA ASP A 110 -21.40 -7.53 -19.23
C ASP A 110 -21.96 -6.40 -20.11
N ASP A 111 -23.28 -6.29 -20.26
CA ASP A 111 -23.93 -5.26 -21.08
C ASP A 111 -23.80 -3.86 -20.46
N GLU A 112 -23.91 -3.75 -19.13
CA GLU A 112 -23.70 -2.49 -18.42
C GLU A 112 -22.22 -2.06 -18.45
N LEU A 113 -21.30 -3.02 -18.35
CA LEU A 113 -19.86 -2.76 -18.50
C LEU A 113 -19.53 -2.27 -19.91
N ASP A 114 -20.06 -2.94 -20.94
CA ASP A 114 -19.87 -2.55 -22.34
C ASP A 114 -20.43 -1.15 -22.60
N SER A 115 -21.59 -0.82 -22.02
CA SER A 115 -22.21 0.51 -22.11
C SER A 115 -21.37 1.60 -21.43
N ALA A 116 -20.86 1.34 -20.23
CA ALA A 116 -19.97 2.25 -19.52
C ALA A 116 -18.65 2.45 -20.28
N MET A 117 -18.09 1.38 -20.85
CA MET A 117 -16.87 1.45 -21.65
C MET A 117 -17.08 2.23 -22.95
N LEU A 118 -18.20 2.04 -23.64
CA LEU A 118 -18.58 2.82 -24.82
C LEU A 118 -18.67 4.31 -24.49
N GLN A 119 -19.28 4.65 -23.35
CA GLN A 119 -19.36 6.03 -22.88
C GLN A 119 -17.96 6.63 -22.65
N ILE A 120 -17.07 5.93 -21.95
CA ILE A 120 -15.69 6.37 -21.70
C ILE A 120 -14.92 6.59 -23.01
N LEU A 121 -15.02 5.63 -23.94
CA LEU A 121 -14.34 5.69 -25.24
C LEU A 121 -14.92 6.78 -26.15
N THR A 122 -16.18 7.15 -25.98
CA THR A 122 -16.80 8.28 -26.70
C THR A 122 -16.12 9.61 -26.34
N TYR A 123 -15.76 9.80 -25.07
CA TYR A 123 -15.02 11.00 -24.63
C TYR A 123 -13.52 10.91 -24.91
N TYR A 124 -12.95 9.71 -24.77
CA TYR A 124 -11.51 9.48 -24.89
C TYR A 124 -11.20 8.22 -25.72
N PRO A 125 -11.21 8.34 -27.07
CA PRO A 125 -11.12 7.18 -27.96
C PRO A 125 -9.78 6.44 -27.90
N CYS A 126 -8.73 7.08 -27.40
CA CYS A 126 -7.38 6.50 -27.35
C CYS A 126 -7.00 5.89 -25.98
N LEU A 127 -7.95 5.73 -25.04
CA LEU A 127 -7.63 5.15 -23.73
C LEU A 127 -7.32 3.66 -23.84
N GLY A 128 -6.19 3.27 -23.25
CA GLY A 128 -5.86 1.86 -23.02
C GLY A 128 -6.59 1.28 -21.81
N CYS A 129 -6.62 -0.06 -21.72
CA CYS A 129 -7.33 -0.78 -20.65
C CYS A 129 -6.94 -0.36 -19.22
N CYS A 130 -5.67 -0.01 -18.98
CA CYS A 130 -5.23 0.45 -17.65
C CYS A 130 -5.86 1.79 -17.24
N MET A 131 -6.09 2.69 -18.20
CA MET A 131 -6.73 3.98 -17.92
C MET A 131 -8.24 3.81 -17.76
N ILE A 132 -8.84 2.89 -18.51
CA ILE A 132 -10.26 2.53 -18.37
C ILE A 132 -10.53 1.92 -16.98
N ASP A 133 -9.67 1.00 -16.50
CA ASP A 133 -9.75 0.47 -15.13
C ASP A 133 -9.70 1.61 -14.09
N GLY A 134 -8.76 2.55 -14.23
CA GLY A 134 -8.69 3.73 -13.37
C GLY A 134 -9.98 4.57 -13.37
N GLN A 135 -10.57 4.79 -14.55
CA GLN A 135 -11.81 5.55 -14.68
C GLN A 135 -13.02 4.82 -14.06
N LEU A 136 -13.12 3.51 -14.25
CA LEU A 136 -14.15 2.68 -13.62
C LEU A 136 -14.03 2.73 -12.09
N ARG A 137 -12.81 2.63 -11.56
CA ARG A 137 -12.56 2.78 -10.11
C ARG A 137 -12.96 4.15 -9.58
N TYR A 138 -12.70 5.21 -10.35
CA TYR A 138 -13.15 6.57 -10.00
C TYR A 138 -14.68 6.65 -9.92
N MET A 139 -15.40 5.89 -10.75
CA MET A 139 -16.86 5.77 -10.70
C MET A 139 -17.36 4.84 -9.57
N GLY A 140 -16.47 4.29 -8.73
CA GLY A 140 -16.83 3.35 -7.66
C GLY A 140 -17.04 1.91 -8.13
N VAL A 141 -16.65 1.61 -9.37
CA VAL A 141 -16.82 0.30 -10.01
C VAL A 141 -15.50 -0.46 -9.99
N SER A 142 -15.50 -1.67 -9.42
CA SER A 142 -14.32 -2.52 -9.32
C SER A 142 -14.55 -3.80 -10.13
N VAL A 143 -13.91 -3.87 -11.30
CA VAL A 143 -14.10 -4.97 -12.26
C VAL A 143 -12.75 -5.66 -12.50
N PRO A 144 -12.69 -7.01 -12.54
CA PRO A 144 -11.46 -7.72 -12.88
C PRO A 144 -10.91 -7.31 -14.24
N ARG A 145 -9.58 -7.22 -14.35
CA ARG A 145 -8.90 -6.82 -15.60
C ARG A 145 -9.26 -7.69 -16.80
N SER A 146 -9.52 -8.98 -16.58
CA SER A 146 -9.96 -9.91 -17.63
C SER A 146 -11.32 -9.52 -18.24
N HIS A 147 -12.27 -9.07 -17.41
CA HIS A 147 -13.58 -8.62 -17.87
C HIS A 147 -13.47 -7.30 -18.65
N ILE A 148 -12.63 -6.37 -18.19
CA ILE A 148 -12.36 -5.12 -18.92
C ILE A 148 -11.74 -5.41 -20.30
N GLN A 149 -10.79 -6.36 -20.39
CA GLN A 149 -10.20 -6.75 -21.68
C GLN A 149 -11.20 -7.41 -22.63
N ALA A 150 -12.07 -8.28 -22.10
CA ALA A 150 -13.14 -8.91 -22.87
C ALA A 150 -14.13 -7.86 -23.40
N SER A 151 -14.61 -6.97 -22.53
CA SER A 151 -15.49 -5.85 -22.88
C SER A 151 -14.85 -4.89 -23.89
N TYR A 152 -13.58 -4.52 -23.68
CA TYR A 152 -12.82 -3.70 -24.63
C TYR A 152 -12.79 -4.31 -26.03
N SER A 153 -12.57 -5.62 -26.12
CA SER A 153 -12.52 -6.33 -27.40
C SER A 153 -13.89 -6.38 -28.08
N ARG A 154 -14.99 -6.44 -27.31
CA ARG A 154 -16.36 -6.38 -27.83
C ARG A 154 -16.73 -5.00 -28.34
N VAL A 155 -16.44 -3.95 -27.56
CA VAL A 155 -16.82 -2.56 -27.84
C VAL A 155 -15.94 -1.96 -28.94
N HIS A 156 -14.63 -2.12 -28.85
CA HIS A 156 -13.68 -1.55 -29.82
C HIS A 156 -13.58 -2.40 -31.10
N GLY A 157 -13.97 -3.67 -31.01
CA GLY A 157 -13.78 -4.65 -32.08
C GLY A 157 -12.31 -5.05 -32.28
N PRO A 158 -12.03 -5.95 -33.23
CA PRO A 158 -10.66 -6.30 -33.58
C PRO A 158 -9.90 -5.07 -34.07
N PRO A 159 -8.60 -4.91 -33.73
CA PRO A 159 -7.82 -3.77 -34.19
C PRO A 159 -7.82 -3.73 -35.71
N ALA A 160 -7.98 -2.54 -36.29
CA ALA A 160 -8.08 -2.35 -37.74
C ALA A 160 -6.88 -2.93 -38.51
N ALA A 161 -5.72 -3.04 -37.86
CA ALA A 161 -4.51 -3.63 -38.43
C ALA A 161 -4.50 -5.17 -38.46
N ALA A 162 -5.44 -5.86 -37.78
CA ALA A 162 -5.52 -7.33 -37.80
C ALA A 162 -5.97 -7.88 -39.15
N PHE A 163 -6.76 -7.11 -39.90
CA PHE A 163 -7.03 -7.38 -41.30
C PHE A 163 -5.97 -6.61 -42.09
N GLY A 164 -4.92 -7.31 -42.54
CA GLY A 164 -3.84 -6.70 -43.32
C GLY A 164 -4.39 -5.84 -44.47
N VAL A 165 -3.64 -4.83 -44.90
CA VAL A 165 -4.03 -3.91 -46.00
C VAL A 165 -4.22 -4.73 -47.28
N HIS A 166 -5.43 -5.25 -47.50
CA HIS A 166 -5.78 -5.98 -48.69
C HIS A 166 -5.99 -4.96 -49.81
N HIS A 167 -4.91 -4.65 -50.53
CA HIS A 167 -5.02 -3.98 -51.82
C HIS A 167 -5.64 -4.96 -52.81
N ILE A 168 -6.93 -4.78 -53.10
CA ILE A 168 -7.56 -5.43 -54.26
C ILE A 168 -7.00 -4.72 -55.49
N THR A 169 -6.02 -5.34 -56.14
CA THR A 169 -5.58 -4.93 -57.48
C THR A 169 -6.60 -5.45 -58.49
N ARG A 170 -7.08 -4.55 -59.35
CA ARG A 170 -8.09 -4.83 -60.38
C ARG A 170 -7.44 -4.87 -61.75
#